data_AF-A0A167E007-F1
#
_entry.id   AF-A0A167E007-F1
#
_cell.length_a   1.000
_cell.length_b   1.000
_cell.length_c   1.000
_cell.angle_alpha   90.00
_cell.angle_beta   90.00
_cell.angle_gamma   90.00
#
_symmetry.space_group_name_H-M   'P 1'
#
loop_
_entity.id
_entity.type
_entity.pdbx_description
1 polymer ?
#
loop_
_entity_poly.entity_id
_entity_poly.type
_entity_poly.pdbx_seq_one_letter_code
_entity_poly.pdbx_strand_id
1 'polypeptide(L)'
;MEWASLASRIVGAKANPKWADIANNIHIPQNDTLDLTLEYDGMNGTAAIKQADVVLLTYPLGYTNQSTTRGIRNLQFYAENQSPDGPAMTYAIFAIDTAQLTTQGCSAYTYLLYSSQPYLRRPFYQFSEQLIDNPNLNGGTNPAFPFLTGHGGYLQVYTHGLTGYRPSYDVLYLDPSLPPQLSEGVFLKGLKFQGGVFDINITLSNTTITRKSDWSFSLTDENIKADDEITVVIGSRNAKSGNYTLKVNGTLTVPTYRADLNTTAFAGNLAQCKPVDSEAPWVPGRFPVSLNDGDNSTVWQPLSNETTVITVDLGEERKFSSAYFLWGTQPPKTVSLGVVGVSASNVTIVSNATYINSTFSNSTISNSTISNSTSFNSTVSNSTSSNSTLNTSLTTQWIVSNVAVNISSPFNVKTFNASNIVFPYGNDSLIALGQSYTSRYVQIAIEGSYDSSGNGGTIAEFVLS
;
A
#
# COMPACT_ATOMS: atom_id res chain seq x y z
N MET A 1 -5.38 -11.13 -28.47
CA MET A 1 -5.95 -11.29 -29.83
C MET A 1 -6.84 -10.13 -30.22
N GLU A 2 -7.70 -9.63 -29.33
CA GLU A 2 -8.56 -8.46 -29.59
C GLU A 2 -7.78 -7.20 -30.03
N TRP A 3 -6.67 -6.89 -29.35
CA TRP A 3 -5.81 -5.76 -29.74
C TRP A 3 -5.20 -5.92 -31.15
N ALA A 4 -4.85 -7.13 -31.58
CA ALA A 4 -4.34 -7.35 -32.93
C ALA A 4 -5.43 -7.12 -34.00
N SER A 5 -6.66 -7.53 -33.69
CA SER A 5 -7.82 -7.24 -34.54
C SER A 5 -8.13 -5.74 -34.60
N LEU A 6 -8.02 -5.02 -33.48
CA LEU A 6 -8.19 -3.57 -33.44
C LEU A 6 -7.06 -2.85 -34.21
N ALA A 7 -5.80 -3.21 -33.96
CA ALA A 7 -4.64 -2.64 -34.65
C ALA A 7 -4.72 -2.85 -36.17
N SER A 8 -5.19 -4.02 -36.62
CA SER A 8 -5.39 -4.29 -38.05
C SER A 8 -6.36 -3.29 -38.69
N ARG A 9 -7.46 -2.96 -38.00
CA ARG A 9 -8.41 -1.94 -38.49
C ARG A 9 -7.76 -0.56 -38.57
N ILE A 10 -6.95 -0.19 -37.57
CA ILE A 10 -6.26 1.11 -37.53
C ILE A 10 -5.29 1.24 -38.71
N VAL A 11 -4.51 0.20 -39.02
CA VAL A 11 -3.53 0.24 -40.12
C VAL A 11 -4.12 -0.12 -41.50
N GLY A 12 -5.45 -0.29 -41.61
CA GLY A 12 -6.11 -0.67 -42.86
C GLY A 12 -5.85 -2.10 -43.33
N ALA A 13 -5.34 -2.98 -42.45
CA ALA A 13 -5.12 -4.39 -42.72
C ALA A 13 -6.36 -5.26 -42.41
N LYS A 14 -6.49 -6.37 -43.12
CA LYS A 14 -7.53 -7.38 -42.83
C LYS A 14 -7.11 -8.23 -41.63
N ALA A 15 -7.86 -8.15 -40.54
CA ALA A 15 -7.65 -9.01 -39.38
C ALA A 15 -7.88 -10.50 -39.74
N ASN A 16 -7.07 -11.40 -39.17
CA ASN A 16 -7.30 -12.83 -39.31
C ASN A 16 -8.56 -13.23 -38.51
N PRO A 17 -9.60 -13.80 -39.13
CA PRO A 17 -10.84 -14.15 -38.43
C PRO A 17 -10.62 -15.15 -37.28
N LYS A 18 -9.56 -15.95 -37.33
CA LYS A 18 -9.20 -16.87 -36.24
C LYS A 18 -8.87 -16.16 -34.92
N TRP A 19 -8.43 -14.91 -34.95
CA TRP A 19 -8.11 -14.17 -33.73
C TRP A 19 -9.36 -13.87 -32.90
N ALA A 20 -10.47 -13.52 -33.54
CA ALA A 20 -11.73 -13.29 -32.86
C ALA A 20 -12.29 -14.60 -32.30
N ASP A 21 -12.23 -15.68 -33.09
CA ASP A 21 -12.64 -17.02 -32.67
C ASP A 21 -11.84 -17.50 -31.44
N ILE A 22 -10.51 -17.37 -31.46
CA ILE A 22 -9.67 -17.71 -30.30
C ILE A 22 -10.01 -16.82 -29.10
N ALA A 23 -10.11 -15.50 -29.28
CA ALA A 23 -10.40 -14.57 -28.18
C ALA A 23 -11.70 -14.93 -27.45
N ASN A 24 -12.76 -15.27 -28.20
CA ASN A 24 -14.06 -15.62 -27.66
C ASN A 24 -14.11 -17.00 -26.96
N ASN A 25 -13.10 -17.85 -27.18
CA ASN A 25 -13.07 -19.23 -26.69
C ASN A 25 -11.87 -19.52 -25.77
N ILE A 26 -11.11 -18.51 -25.34
CA ILE A 26 -10.05 -18.69 -24.34
C ILE A 26 -10.70 -19.08 -23.00
N HIS A 27 -10.28 -20.22 -22.47
CA HIS A 27 -10.63 -20.64 -21.12
C HIS A 27 -9.77 -19.89 -20.10
N ILE A 28 -10.43 -19.20 -19.17
CA ILE A 28 -9.80 -18.61 -17.98
C ILE A 28 -10.35 -19.38 -16.78
N PRO A 29 -9.52 -20.11 -16.02
CA PRO A 29 -10.01 -20.94 -14.93
C PRO A 29 -10.55 -20.09 -13.79
N GLN A 30 -11.75 -20.41 -13.33
CA GLN A 30 -12.48 -19.63 -12.32
C GLN A 30 -13.16 -20.57 -11.33
N ASN A 31 -13.29 -20.09 -10.10
CA ASN A 31 -14.10 -20.70 -9.06
C ASN A 31 -15.20 -19.71 -8.67
N ASP A 32 -16.41 -19.92 -9.22
CA ASP A 32 -17.53 -19.00 -9.02
C ASP A 32 -18.07 -19.01 -7.58
N THR A 33 -17.93 -20.12 -6.85
CA THR A 33 -18.35 -20.22 -5.45
C THR A 33 -17.53 -19.31 -4.54
N LEU A 34 -16.23 -19.19 -4.81
CA LEU A 34 -15.32 -18.30 -4.09
C LEU A 34 -15.19 -16.92 -4.73
N ASP A 35 -15.82 -16.73 -5.88
CA ASP A 35 -15.64 -15.57 -6.77
C ASP A 35 -14.15 -15.27 -7.05
N LEU A 36 -13.39 -16.31 -7.37
CA LEU A 36 -11.92 -16.25 -7.52
C LEU A 36 -11.49 -16.69 -8.93
N THR A 37 -10.57 -15.95 -9.54
CA THR A 37 -9.84 -16.44 -10.72
C THR A 37 -8.68 -17.32 -10.28
N LEU A 38 -8.56 -18.50 -10.85
CA LEU A 38 -7.49 -19.45 -10.54
C LEU A 38 -6.24 -19.11 -11.36
N GLU A 39 -5.05 -19.29 -10.78
CA GLU A 39 -3.78 -19.09 -11.48
C GLU A 39 -3.60 -20.13 -12.61
N TYR A 40 -4.09 -21.35 -12.40
CA TYR A 40 -4.07 -22.43 -13.38
C TYR A 40 -5.21 -23.44 -13.14
N ASP A 41 -5.49 -24.27 -14.15
CA ASP A 41 -6.52 -25.32 -14.05
C ASP A 41 -6.21 -26.31 -12.93
N GLY A 42 -7.19 -26.54 -12.06
CA GLY A 42 -7.05 -27.46 -10.92
C GLY A 42 -6.24 -26.91 -9.75
N MET A 43 -5.94 -25.60 -9.73
CA MET A 43 -5.36 -24.93 -8.57
C MET A 43 -6.19 -25.20 -7.30
N ASN A 44 -5.51 -25.65 -6.25
CA ASN A 44 -6.09 -25.99 -4.95
C ASN A 44 -5.66 -25.03 -3.83
N GLY A 45 -4.88 -24.00 -4.15
CA GLY A 45 -4.39 -22.99 -3.20
C GLY A 45 -3.21 -23.42 -2.33
N THR A 46 -2.53 -24.54 -2.62
CA THR A 46 -1.36 -24.97 -1.83
C THR A 46 -0.01 -24.54 -2.40
N ALA A 47 0.00 -24.03 -3.64
CA ALA A 47 1.22 -23.59 -4.28
C ALA A 47 1.70 -22.26 -3.67
N ALA A 48 3.00 -22.17 -3.39
CA ALA A 48 3.61 -20.89 -3.02
C ALA A 48 3.68 -19.99 -4.26
N ILE A 49 3.12 -18.79 -4.15
CA ILE A 49 3.01 -17.87 -5.28
C ILE A 49 4.24 -16.97 -5.30
N LYS A 50 5.01 -17.02 -6.39
CA LYS A 50 6.30 -16.32 -6.46
C LYS A 50 6.14 -14.82 -6.67
N GLN A 51 5.18 -14.39 -7.50
CA GLN A 51 5.01 -13.00 -7.91
C GLN A 51 3.58 -12.73 -8.37
N ALA A 52 3.24 -11.45 -8.58
CA ALA A 52 1.96 -11.06 -9.16
C ALA A 52 1.65 -11.83 -10.46
N ASP A 53 0.53 -12.55 -10.47
CA ASP A 53 0.02 -13.28 -11.64
C ASP A 53 -1.45 -12.89 -11.89
N VAL A 54 -2.40 -13.48 -11.17
CA VAL A 54 -3.84 -13.24 -11.40
C VAL A 54 -4.25 -11.78 -11.17
N VAL A 55 -3.60 -11.07 -10.25
CA VAL A 55 -3.82 -9.63 -10.03
C VAL A 55 -3.46 -8.79 -11.27
N LEU A 56 -2.60 -9.30 -12.17
CA LEU A 56 -2.28 -8.63 -13.44
C LEU A 56 -3.46 -8.51 -14.40
N LEU A 57 -4.54 -9.28 -14.17
CA LEU A 57 -5.80 -9.16 -14.90
C LEU A 57 -6.47 -7.81 -14.62
N THR A 58 -6.41 -7.31 -13.39
CA THR A 58 -6.93 -5.99 -13.00
C THR A 58 -6.07 -4.89 -13.62
N TYR A 59 -4.77 -4.90 -13.29
CA TYR A 59 -3.76 -4.02 -13.87
C TYR A 59 -2.47 -4.79 -14.16
N PRO A 60 -1.89 -4.71 -15.35
CA PRO A 60 -2.17 -3.71 -16.39
C PRO A 60 -3.18 -4.15 -17.45
N LEU A 61 -3.67 -5.40 -17.43
CA LEU A 61 -4.47 -5.92 -18.55
C LEU A 61 -5.82 -5.21 -18.69
N GLY A 62 -6.49 -4.87 -17.58
CA GLY A 62 -7.83 -4.30 -17.60
C GLY A 62 -8.87 -5.28 -18.12
N TYR A 63 -8.83 -6.52 -17.64
CA TYR A 63 -9.67 -7.62 -18.14
C TYR A 63 -11.15 -7.34 -17.93
N THR A 64 -11.87 -7.08 -19.02
CA THR A 64 -13.26 -6.60 -19.01
C THR A 64 -14.28 -7.63 -18.53
N ASN A 65 -13.93 -8.92 -18.55
CA ASN A 65 -14.79 -10.00 -18.06
C ASN A 65 -14.49 -10.38 -16.59
N GLN A 66 -13.83 -9.48 -15.85
CA GLN A 66 -13.66 -9.57 -14.41
C GLN A 66 -14.65 -8.64 -13.71
N SER A 67 -15.43 -9.16 -12.76
CA SER A 67 -16.24 -8.32 -11.88
C SER A 67 -15.36 -7.60 -10.85
N THR A 68 -15.79 -6.43 -10.37
CA THR A 68 -15.07 -5.72 -9.28
C THR A 68 -14.91 -6.60 -8.04
N THR A 69 -15.94 -7.36 -7.67
CA THR A 69 -15.90 -8.28 -6.52
C THR A 69 -14.83 -9.35 -6.70
N ARG A 70 -14.73 -9.95 -7.90
CA ARG A 70 -13.69 -10.94 -8.23
C ARG A 70 -12.31 -10.33 -8.20
N GLY A 71 -12.14 -9.10 -8.69
CA GLY A 71 -10.89 -8.35 -8.56
C GLY A 71 -10.45 -8.19 -7.11
N ILE A 72 -11.37 -7.79 -6.22
CA ILE A 72 -11.11 -7.67 -4.77
C ILE A 72 -10.76 -9.03 -4.16
N ARG A 73 -11.50 -10.10 -4.51
CA ARG A 73 -11.23 -11.45 -4.01
C ARG A 73 -9.89 -11.99 -4.49
N ASN A 74 -9.54 -11.76 -5.74
CA ASN A 74 -8.20 -12.06 -6.26
C ASN A 74 -7.15 -11.31 -5.44
N LEU A 75 -7.29 -9.99 -5.28
CA LEU A 75 -6.34 -9.18 -4.51
C LEU A 75 -6.11 -9.74 -3.10
N GLN A 76 -7.18 -10.03 -2.36
CA GLN A 76 -7.13 -10.58 -1.00
C GLN A 76 -6.45 -11.95 -0.97
N PHE A 77 -6.92 -12.89 -1.79
CA PHE A 77 -6.41 -14.25 -1.81
C PHE A 77 -4.93 -14.30 -2.20
N TYR A 78 -4.58 -13.63 -3.31
CA TYR A 78 -3.22 -13.66 -3.82
C TYR A 78 -2.24 -12.87 -2.94
N ALA A 79 -2.69 -11.85 -2.20
CA ALA A 79 -1.83 -11.16 -1.23
C ALA A 79 -1.42 -12.06 -0.05
N GLU A 80 -2.38 -12.84 0.48
CA GLU A 80 -2.13 -13.77 1.60
C GLU A 80 -1.22 -14.94 1.21
N ASN A 81 -1.29 -15.38 -0.05
CA ASN A 81 -0.56 -16.55 -0.55
C ASN A 81 0.73 -16.20 -1.31
N GLN A 82 0.99 -14.90 -1.49
CA GLN A 82 2.20 -14.40 -2.09
C GLN A 82 3.39 -14.64 -1.15
N SER A 83 4.47 -15.23 -1.70
CA SER A 83 5.70 -15.41 -0.97
C SER A 83 6.25 -14.06 -0.49
N PRO A 84 6.65 -13.95 0.79
CA PRO A 84 7.30 -12.74 1.29
C PRO A 84 8.62 -12.47 0.57
N ASP A 85 9.25 -13.49 -0.02
CA ASP A 85 10.44 -13.41 -0.86
C ASP A 85 10.10 -13.16 -2.34
N GLY A 86 8.98 -12.51 -2.63
CA GLY A 86 8.60 -12.15 -4.00
C GLY A 86 9.47 -11.02 -4.57
N PRO A 87 9.61 -10.93 -5.90
CA PRO A 87 10.45 -9.92 -6.52
C PRO A 87 9.87 -8.50 -6.41
N ALA A 88 10.72 -7.48 -6.51
CA ALA A 88 10.40 -6.05 -6.28
C ALA A 88 9.37 -5.40 -7.22
N MET A 89 8.75 -6.17 -8.11
CA MET A 89 7.66 -5.72 -8.98
C MET A 89 6.27 -6.09 -8.46
N THR A 90 6.18 -7.08 -7.56
CA THR A 90 4.92 -7.67 -7.11
C THR A 90 4.02 -6.64 -6.42
N TYR A 91 4.47 -6.07 -5.30
CA TYR A 91 3.60 -5.24 -4.47
C TYR A 91 3.27 -3.87 -5.06
N ALA A 92 3.96 -3.45 -6.12
CA ALA A 92 3.53 -2.29 -6.91
C ALA A 92 2.18 -2.54 -7.59
N ILE A 93 1.96 -3.77 -8.11
CA ILE A 93 0.68 -4.16 -8.71
C ILE A 93 -0.40 -4.22 -7.64
N PHE A 94 -0.12 -4.81 -6.48
CA PHE A 94 -1.04 -4.78 -5.34
C PHE A 94 -1.39 -3.36 -4.92
N ALA A 95 -0.44 -2.42 -4.88
CA ALA A 95 -0.71 -1.02 -4.55
C ALA A 95 -1.64 -0.35 -5.58
N ILE A 96 -1.42 -0.59 -6.88
CA ILE A 96 -2.22 -0.04 -7.97
C ILE A 96 -3.64 -0.61 -7.95
N ASP A 97 -3.77 -1.93 -7.82
CA ASP A 97 -5.06 -2.62 -7.77
C ASP A 97 -5.84 -2.25 -6.52
N THR A 98 -5.18 -2.15 -5.36
CA THR A 98 -5.80 -1.68 -4.12
C THR A 98 -6.32 -0.26 -4.32
N ALA A 99 -5.49 0.64 -4.87
CA ALA A 99 -5.88 2.01 -5.15
C ALA A 99 -7.04 2.14 -6.15
N GLN A 100 -7.29 1.13 -6.99
CA GLN A 100 -8.42 1.06 -7.93
C GLN A 100 -9.68 0.43 -7.31
N LEU A 101 -9.52 -0.70 -6.63
CA LEU A 101 -10.62 -1.61 -6.30
C LEU A 101 -11.19 -1.41 -4.89
N THR A 102 -10.38 -0.99 -3.91
CA THR A 102 -10.85 -0.98 -2.52
C THR A 102 -11.72 0.23 -2.21
N THR A 103 -12.73 -0.03 -1.38
CA THR A 103 -13.74 0.96 -0.97
C THR A 103 -13.64 1.38 0.49
N GLN A 104 -12.60 0.90 1.17
CA GLN A 104 -12.34 1.11 2.59
C GLN A 104 -10.83 1.02 2.84
N GLY A 105 -10.40 1.51 4.01
CA GLY A 105 -9.02 1.38 4.43
C GLY A 105 -8.03 2.23 3.61
N CYS A 106 -6.76 1.91 3.75
CA CYS A 106 -5.63 2.66 3.20
C CYS A 106 -4.44 1.75 2.89
N SER A 107 -4.65 0.44 2.74
CA SER A 107 -3.59 -0.54 2.45
C SER A 107 -2.86 -0.29 1.13
N ALA A 108 -3.40 0.52 0.22
CA ALA A 108 -2.67 0.99 -0.96
C ALA A 108 -1.35 1.69 -0.57
N TYR A 109 -1.33 2.39 0.58
CA TYR A 109 -0.10 2.96 1.14
C TYR A 109 0.85 1.90 1.69
N THR A 110 0.34 0.91 2.42
CA THR A 110 1.11 -0.23 2.90
C THR A 110 1.81 -0.97 1.75
N TYR A 111 1.06 -1.27 0.68
CA TYR A 111 1.62 -1.89 -0.52
C TYR A 111 2.59 -0.97 -1.27
N LEU A 112 2.39 0.35 -1.27
CA LEU A 112 3.38 1.30 -1.77
C LEU A 112 4.70 1.21 -1.00
N LEU A 113 4.67 1.15 0.33
CA LEU A 113 5.87 0.93 1.14
C LEU A 113 6.52 -0.42 0.82
N TYR A 114 5.71 -1.47 0.72
CA TYR A 114 6.19 -2.82 0.39
C TYR A 114 6.85 -2.85 -0.99
N SER A 115 6.30 -2.15 -1.98
CA SER A 115 6.86 -2.10 -3.34
C SER A 115 8.25 -1.45 -3.45
N SER A 116 8.77 -0.86 -2.37
CA SER A 116 10.05 -0.16 -2.36
C SER A 116 10.96 -0.57 -1.20
N GLN A 117 10.55 -0.32 0.04
CA GLN A 117 11.45 -0.29 1.20
C GLN A 117 12.26 -1.57 1.42
N PRO A 118 11.68 -2.79 1.34
CA PRO A 118 12.42 -4.04 1.56
C PRO A 118 13.50 -4.33 0.50
N TYR A 119 13.37 -3.70 -0.67
CA TYR A 119 14.24 -3.94 -1.82
C TYR A 119 15.42 -2.97 -1.90
N LEU A 120 15.40 -1.89 -1.12
CA LEU A 120 16.45 -0.87 -1.14
C LEU A 120 17.78 -1.42 -0.61
N ARG A 121 18.88 -1.11 -1.31
CA ARG A 121 20.25 -1.36 -0.86
C ARG A 121 21.04 -0.08 -0.76
N ARG A 122 21.66 0.14 0.40
CA ARG A 122 22.63 1.22 0.62
C ARG A 122 23.88 1.01 -0.24
N PRO A 123 24.65 2.09 -0.53
CA PRO A 123 24.40 3.48 -0.15
C PRO A 123 23.53 4.25 -1.15
N PHE A 124 23.32 3.69 -2.35
CA PHE A 124 22.65 4.38 -3.46
C PHE A 124 21.13 4.18 -3.49
N TYR A 125 20.59 3.40 -2.57
CA TYR A 125 19.16 3.10 -2.44
C TYR A 125 18.56 2.59 -3.75
N GLN A 126 19.31 1.72 -4.44
CA GLN A 126 18.85 0.98 -5.62
C GLN A 126 18.10 -0.27 -5.20
N PHE A 127 17.19 -0.74 -6.04
CA PHE A 127 16.39 -1.94 -5.76
C PHE A 127 17.20 -3.20 -6.10
N SER A 128 17.21 -4.17 -5.18
CA SER A 128 17.47 -5.58 -5.48
C SER A 128 16.19 -6.22 -6.00
N GLU A 129 16.30 -7.23 -6.86
CA GLU A 129 15.15 -8.01 -7.30
C GLU A 129 14.45 -8.68 -6.13
N GLN A 130 15.20 -9.22 -5.16
CA GLN A 130 14.69 -10.04 -4.06
C GLN A 130 14.87 -9.34 -2.71
N LEU A 131 14.10 -9.74 -1.70
CA LEU A 131 14.33 -9.29 -0.31
C LEU A 131 15.65 -9.82 0.23
N ILE A 132 15.98 -11.06 -0.13
CA ILE A 132 17.17 -11.78 0.32
C ILE A 132 18.15 -11.93 -0.85
N ASP A 133 19.33 -11.33 -0.70
CA ASP A 133 20.35 -11.35 -1.77
C ASP A 133 21.12 -12.68 -1.86
N ASN A 134 21.13 -13.48 -0.77
CA ASN A 134 21.83 -14.75 -0.71
C ASN A 134 21.03 -15.84 -1.45
N PRO A 135 21.55 -16.42 -2.56
CA PRO A 135 20.85 -17.44 -3.32
C PRO A 135 20.49 -18.69 -2.51
N ASN A 136 21.29 -19.02 -1.50
CA ASN A 136 21.03 -20.19 -0.65
C ASN A 136 19.82 -20.03 0.27
N LEU A 137 19.33 -18.79 0.43
CA LEU A 137 18.23 -18.43 1.32
C LEU A 137 16.99 -17.90 0.57
N ASN A 138 17.07 -17.71 -0.76
CA ASN A 138 16.00 -17.12 -1.57
C ASN A 138 15.46 -18.07 -2.66
N GLY A 139 15.68 -19.38 -2.52
CA GLY A 139 15.26 -20.37 -3.52
C GLY A 139 16.22 -20.55 -4.69
N GLY A 140 17.51 -20.23 -4.51
CA GLY A 140 18.59 -20.55 -5.47
C GLY A 140 18.77 -19.54 -6.59
N THR A 141 18.17 -18.34 -6.49
CA THR A 141 18.21 -17.33 -7.56
C THR A 141 19.22 -16.24 -7.22
N ASN A 142 20.08 -15.86 -8.16
CA ASN A 142 20.93 -14.67 -8.02
C ASN A 142 20.10 -13.43 -8.35
N PRO A 143 19.84 -12.52 -7.40
CA PRO A 143 18.97 -11.37 -7.66
C PRO A 143 19.63 -10.37 -8.59
N ALA A 144 18.85 -9.82 -9.52
CA ALA A 144 19.32 -8.69 -10.31
C ALA A 144 19.51 -7.43 -9.43
N PHE A 145 20.59 -6.69 -9.67
CA PHE A 145 20.88 -5.42 -9.00
C PHE A 145 21.70 -4.48 -9.92
N PRO A 146 21.24 -3.25 -10.21
CA PRO A 146 19.95 -2.69 -9.86
C PRO A 146 18.81 -3.36 -10.64
N PHE A 147 17.66 -3.58 -10.01
CA PHE A 147 16.49 -4.18 -10.64
C PHE A 147 15.52 -3.14 -11.18
N LEU A 148 15.68 -2.79 -12.46
CA LEU A 148 14.90 -1.72 -13.09
C LEU A 148 13.40 -2.00 -13.19
N THR A 149 12.99 -3.27 -13.29
CA THR A 149 11.56 -3.64 -13.29
C THR A 149 10.87 -3.21 -11.99
N GLY A 150 11.54 -3.36 -10.84
CA GLY A 150 11.02 -2.89 -9.56
C GLY A 150 10.89 -1.36 -9.50
N HIS A 151 11.88 -0.62 -10.02
CA HIS A 151 11.80 0.84 -10.12
C HIS A 151 10.62 1.28 -11.01
N GLY A 152 10.42 0.60 -12.14
CA GLY A 152 9.30 0.84 -13.04
C GLY A 152 7.94 0.58 -12.37
N GLY A 153 7.81 -0.52 -11.64
CA GLY A 153 6.61 -0.83 -10.85
C GLY A 153 6.31 0.25 -9.81
N TYR A 154 7.31 0.63 -9.01
CA TYR A 154 7.17 1.68 -8.01
C TYR A 154 6.69 3.02 -8.62
N LEU A 155 7.26 3.44 -9.75
CA LEU A 155 6.83 4.64 -10.48
C LEU A 155 5.38 4.52 -11.01
N GLN A 156 4.95 3.31 -11.38
CA GLN A 156 3.58 3.07 -11.82
C GLN A 156 2.55 3.26 -10.71
N VAL A 157 2.91 3.10 -9.43
CA VAL A 157 1.99 3.38 -8.31
C VAL A 157 1.54 4.83 -8.34
N TYR A 158 2.46 5.78 -8.58
CA TYR A 158 2.12 7.20 -8.66
C TYR A 158 1.40 7.56 -9.97
N THR A 159 1.79 6.96 -11.09
CA THR A 159 1.30 7.36 -12.42
C THR A 159 0.05 6.64 -12.87
N HIS A 160 -0.24 5.44 -12.36
CA HIS A 160 -1.39 4.59 -12.71
C HIS A 160 -2.23 4.20 -11.49
N GLY A 161 -1.62 4.06 -10.31
CA GLY A 161 -2.35 3.82 -9.07
C GLY A 161 -3.08 5.07 -8.58
N LEU A 162 -2.32 6.07 -8.13
CA LEU A 162 -2.88 7.28 -7.49
C LEU A 162 -3.67 8.17 -8.46
N THR A 163 -3.25 8.27 -9.73
CA THR A 163 -4.02 9.00 -10.75
C THR A 163 -5.22 8.20 -11.27
N GLY A 164 -5.23 6.88 -11.09
CA GLY A 164 -6.14 5.95 -11.77
C GLY A 164 -5.97 5.91 -13.30
N TYR A 165 -4.86 6.42 -13.86
CA TYR A 165 -4.66 6.47 -15.31
C TYR A 165 -4.73 5.08 -15.94
N ARG A 166 -5.52 4.93 -16.99
CA ARG A 166 -5.56 3.72 -17.82
C ARG A 166 -5.40 4.12 -19.28
N PRO A 167 -4.48 3.46 -20.03
CA PRO A 167 -4.36 3.71 -21.46
C PRO A 167 -5.69 3.49 -22.16
N SER A 168 -6.10 4.45 -22.96
CA SER A 168 -7.26 4.36 -23.84
C SER A 168 -6.91 4.92 -25.21
N TYR A 169 -7.72 4.57 -26.21
CA TYR A 169 -7.47 4.95 -27.59
C TYR A 169 -7.63 6.45 -27.82
N ASP A 170 -8.68 7.06 -27.28
CA ASP A 170 -9.17 8.41 -27.63
C ASP A 170 -9.48 9.33 -26.44
N VAL A 171 -9.37 8.82 -25.20
CA VAL A 171 -9.67 9.59 -23.99
C VAL A 171 -8.56 9.49 -22.95
N LEU A 172 -8.31 10.58 -22.22
CA LEU A 172 -7.49 10.54 -21.01
C LEU A 172 -8.37 10.08 -19.85
N TYR A 173 -8.35 8.78 -19.54
CA TYR A 173 -9.05 8.23 -18.38
C TYR A 173 -8.25 8.46 -17.10
N LEU A 174 -8.88 8.99 -16.06
CA LEU A 174 -8.31 9.20 -14.73
C LEU A 174 -9.34 8.81 -13.66
N ASP A 175 -8.85 8.28 -12.55
CA ASP A 175 -9.69 7.95 -11.39
C ASP A 175 -8.91 8.18 -10.09
N PRO A 176 -8.65 9.46 -9.75
CA PRO A 176 -7.63 9.81 -8.78
C PRO A 176 -8.03 9.44 -7.34
N SER A 177 -7.11 8.79 -6.63
CA SER A 177 -7.24 8.44 -5.21
C SER A 177 -5.96 8.77 -4.44
N LEU A 178 -6.09 8.99 -3.13
CA LEU A 178 -4.94 9.30 -2.30
C LEU A 178 -5.11 8.75 -0.87
N PRO A 179 -4.27 7.81 -0.41
CA PRO A 179 -4.26 7.40 0.99
C PRO A 179 -3.93 8.57 1.94
N PRO A 180 -4.50 8.60 3.16
CA PRO A 180 -4.31 9.71 4.12
C PRO A 180 -2.85 9.94 4.53
N GLN A 181 -2.00 8.91 4.44
CA GLN A 181 -0.59 8.97 4.80
C GLN A 181 0.23 9.85 3.85
N LEU A 182 -0.24 10.08 2.62
CA LEU A 182 0.37 11.00 1.66
C LEU A 182 -0.24 12.41 1.82
N SER A 183 -0.17 12.96 3.03
CA SER A 183 -0.89 14.18 3.42
C SER A 183 -0.47 15.45 2.65
N GLU A 184 0.78 15.49 2.17
CA GLU A 184 1.31 16.58 1.35
C GLU A 184 0.78 16.56 -0.10
N GLY A 185 0.16 15.46 -0.52
CA GLY A 185 -0.29 15.25 -1.89
C GLY A 185 0.81 14.75 -2.83
N VAL A 186 0.42 14.52 -4.09
CA VAL A 186 1.31 14.05 -5.16
C VAL A 186 1.11 14.94 -6.39
N PHE A 187 2.22 15.48 -6.90
CA PHE A 187 2.23 16.28 -8.11
C PHE A 187 2.91 15.51 -9.25
N LEU A 188 2.11 15.07 -10.22
CA LEU A 188 2.61 14.48 -11.47
C LEU A 188 2.75 15.59 -12.51
N LYS A 189 4.01 15.86 -12.91
CA LYS A 189 4.33 16.87 -13.91
C LYS A 189 4.44 16.26 -15.30
N GLY A 190 3.75 16.84 -16.26
CA GLY A 190 3.95 16.55 -17.69
C GLY A 190 3.58 15.13 -18.13
N LEU A 191 2.48 14.57 -17.61
CA LEU A 191 1.87 13.37 -18.20
C LEU A 191 1.50 13.66 -19.66
N LYS A 192 1.87 12.77 -20.57
CA LYS A 192 1.66 12.94 -22.01
C LYS A 192 0.56 12.02 -22.51
N PHE A 193 -0.39 12.58 -23.26
CA PHE A 193 -1.46 11.83 -23.90
C PHE A 193 -1.83 12.47 -25.24
N GLN A 194 -1.71 11.70 -26.33
CA GLN A 194 -2.01 12.14 -27.71
C GLN A 194 -1.43 13.48 -28.16
N GLY A 195 -0.24 13.86 -27.66
CA GLY A 195 0.38 15.16 -27.92
C GLY A 195 0.02 16.26 -26.92
N GLY A 196 -0.99 16.06 -26.07
CA GLY A 196 -1.27 16.90 -24.91
C GLY A 196 -0.31 16.64 -23.74
N VAL A 197 -0.01 17.69 -22.97
CA VAL A 197 0.82 17.63 -21.76
C VAL A 197 -0.02 18.06 -20.57
N PHE A 198 -0.01 17.26 -19.50
CA PHE A 198 -0.87 17.45 -18.32
C PHE A 198 -0.07 17.49 -17.02
N ASP A 199 -0.35 18.50 -16.21
CA ASP A 199 0.04 18.51 -14.80
C ASP A 199 -1.15 18.04 -13.96
N ILE A 200 -0.94 17.04 -13.09
CA ILE A 200 -1.97 16.49 -12.20
C ILE A 200 -1.50 16.68 -10.76
N ASN A 201 -2.23 17.50 -10.00
CA ASN A 201 -1.99 17.71 -8.58
C ASN A 201 -3.07 16.99 -7.77
N ILE A 202 -2.70 15.94 -7.06
CA ILE A 202 -3.59 15.13 -6.22
C ILE A 202 -3.38 15.55 -4.77
N THR A 203 -4.39 16.16 -4.17
CA THR A 203 -4.41 16.47 -2.73
C THR A 203 -5.46 15.61 -2.02
N LEU A 204 -5.46 15.59 -0.69
CA LEU A 204 -6.44 14.83 0.10
C LEU A 204 -7.90 15.23 -0.15
N SER A 205 -8.15 16.45 -0.64
CA SER A 205 -9.50 16.97 -0.89
C SER A 205 -9.87 16.95 -2.36
N ASN A 206 -8.98 17.45 -3.22
CA ASN A 206 -9.25 17.64 -4.64
C ASN A 206 -8.04 17.26 -5.50
N THR A 207 -8.33 16.82 -6.71
CA THR A 207 -7.38 16.62 -7.79
C THR A 207 -7.60 17.68 -8.86
N THR A 208 -6.54 18.39 -9.23
CA THR A 208 -6.56 19.35 -10.34
C THR A 208 -5.77 18.82 -11.52
N ILE A 209 -6.40 18.76 -12.69
CA ILE A 209 -5.82 18.29 -13.95
C ILE A 209 -5.71 19.51 -14.86
N THR A 210 -4.50 19.92 -15.20
CA THR A 210 -4.25 21.10 -16.04
C THR A 210 -3.55 20.70 -17.32
N ARG A 211 -4.15 21.01 -18.47
CA ARG A 211 -3.48 20.85 -19.76
C ARG A 211 -2.57 22.04 -20.01
N LYS A 212 -1.29 21.79 -20.25
CA LYS A 212 -0.25 22.81 -20.44
C LYS A 212 -0.14 23.22 -21.91
N SER A 213 0.23 24.47 -22.15
CA SER A 213 0.78 24.92 -23.42
C SER A 213 2.26 24.50 -23.53
N ASP A 214 2.52 23.23 -23.76
CA ASP A 214 3.88 22.70 -23.95
C ASP A 214 3.93 21.88 -25.25
N TRP A 215 4.80 22.31 -26.16
CA TRP A 215 4.98 21.76 -27.51
C TRP A 215 6.27 20.95 -27.65
N SER A 216 6.96 20.67 -26.55
CA SER A 216 8.25 19.95 -26.56
C SER A 216 8.15 18.47 -26.99
N PHE A 217 6.94 17.98 -27.30
CA PHE A 217 6.71 16.64 -27.82
C PHE A 217 6.19 16.68 -29.26
N SER A 218 6.67 15.73 -30.07
CA SER A 218 6.52 15.69 -31.53
C SER A 218 5.08 15.91 -31.97
N LEU A 219 4.83 16.98 -32.73
CA LEU A 219 3.61 17.12 -33.54
C LEU A 219 3.79 16.20 -34.76
N THR A 220 3.43 14.92 -34.64
CA THR A 220 3.07 14.16 -35.84
C THR A 220 1.69 14.65 -36.30
N ASP A 221 1.36 14.50 -37.59
CA ASP A 221 0.02 14.84 -38.10
C ASP A 221 -1.12 14.09 -37.38
N GLU A 222 -0.79 13.01 -36.66
CA GLU A 222 -1.69 12.16 -35.88
C GLU A 222 -1.94 12.65 -34.45
N ASN A 223 -1.10 13.56 -33.94
CA ASN A 223 -1.28 14.11 -32.59
C ASN A 223 -2.24 15.29 -32.62
N ILE A 224 -2.95 15.49 -31.51
CA ILE A 224 -3.81 16.66 -31.37
C ILE A 224 -2.96 17.94 -31.45
N LYS A 225 -3.53 18.99 -32.05
CA LYS A 225 -2.96 20.33 -32.07
C LYS A 225 -3.25 21.05 -30.76
N ALA A 226 -2.60 22.19 -30.50
CA ALA A 226 -2.82 22.89 -29.23
C ALA A 226 -4.20 23.55 -29.11
N ASP A 227 -4.86 23.85 -30.22
CA ASP A 227 -6.23 24.36 -30.23
C ASP A 227 -7.28 23.23 -30.10
N ASP A 228 -6.89 21.99 -30.42
CA ASP A 228 -7.75 20.82 -30.27
C ASP A 228 -8.07 20.56 -28.80
N GLU A 229 -9.22 19.97 -28.54
CA GLU A 229 -9.72 19.59 -27.22
C GLU A 229 -9.36 18.12 -26.91
N ILE A 230 -9.02 17.80 -25.64
CA ILE A 230 -8.93 16.41 -25.17
C ILE A 230 -10.13 16.09 -24.30
N THR A 231 -10.75 14.95 -24.57
CA THR A 231 -11.71 14.34 -23.65
C THR A 231 -10.98 13.70 -22.47
N VAL A 232 -11.28 14.18 -21.26
CA VAL A 232 -10.83 13.61 -19.98
C VAL A 232 -12.02 12.89 -19.36
N VAL A 233 -11.88 11.59 -19.10
CA VAL A 233 -12.91 10.79 -18.45
C VAL A 233 -12.53 10.58 -17.00
N ILE A 234 -13.44 10.93 -16.09
CA ILE A 234 -13.27 10.72 -14.65
C ILE A 234 -14.04 9.46 -14.23
N GLY A 235 -13.33 8.53 -13.60
CA GLY A 235 -13.83 7.22 -13.17
C GLY A 235 -15.10 7.28 -12.31
N SER A 236 -15.93 6.24 -12.41
CA SER A 236 -17.30 6.21 -11.87
C SER A 236 -17.41 6.34 -10.36
N ARG A 237 -16.37 5.96 -9.61
CA ARG A 237 -16.33 6.12 -8.13
C ARG A 237 -16.16 7.56 -7.69
N ASN A 238 -15.79 8.46 -8.59
CA ASN A 238 -15.65 9.88 -8.29
C ASN A 238 -17.02 10.56 -8.23
N ALA A 239 -17.25 11.43 -7.25
CA ALA A 239 -18.49 12.21 -7.12
C ALA A 239 -18.75 13.16 -8.31
N LYS A 240 -17.71 13.51 -9.07
CA LYS A 240 -17.77 14.25 -10.34
C LYS A 240 -17.40 13.36 -11.53
N SER A 241 -17.75 12.09 -11.50
CA SER A 241 -17.53 11.18 -12.63
C SER A 241 -18.21 11.67 -13.91
N GLY A 242 -17.66 11.30 -15.07
CA GLY A 242 -18.18 11.67 -16.37
C GLY A 242 -17.11 12.18 -17.34
N ASN A 243 -17.58 12.68 -18.47
CA ASN A 243 -16.73 13.12 -19.57
C ASN A 243 -16.57 14.64 -19.53
N TYR A 244 -15.34 15.09 -19.58
CA TYR A 244 -14.96 16.50 -19.60
C TYR A 244 -14.10 16.79 -20.81
N THR A 245 -14.08 18.05 -21.21
CA THR A 245 -13.28 18.48 -22.34
C THR A 245 -12.30 19.56 -21.88
N LEU A 246 -11.00 19.33 -22.11
CA LEU A 246 -9.93 20.25 -21.72
C LEU A 246 -9.22 20.81 -22.95
N LYS A 247 -9.34 22.14 -23.12
CA LYS A 247 -8.49 22.95 -23.99
C LYS A 247 -7.11 23.16 -23.36
N VAL A 248 -6.15 23.59 -24.16
CA VAL A 248 -4.86 24.07 -23.64
C VAL A 248 -5.06 25.21 -22.64
N ASN A 249 -4.32 25.16 -21.53
CA ASN A 249 -4.45 26.00 -20.35
C ASN A 249 -5.77 25.85 -19.57
N GLY A 250 -6.60 24.88 -19.96
CA GLY A 250 -7.78 24.48 -19.20
C GLY A 250 -7.40 23.65 -17.96
N THR A 251 -8.16 23.84 -16.88
CA THR A 251 -8.03 23.09 -15.63
C THR A 251 -9.37 22.46 -15.26
N LEU A 252 -9.35 21.16 -14.97
CA LEU A 252 -10.45 20.42 -14.37
C LEU A 252 -10.14 20.16 -12.90
N THR A 253 -11.10 20.38 -12.01
CA THR A 253 -10.98 20.06 -10.58
C THR A 253 -12.10 19.10 -10.16
N VAL A 254 -11.69 17.94 -9.65
CA VAL A 254 -12.59 16.91 -9.11
C VAL A 254 -12.21 16.57 -7.67
N PRO A 255 -13.14 16.10 -6.82
CA PRO A 255 -12.79 15.56 -5.51
C PRO A 255 -11.80 14.39 -5.67
N THR A 256 -10.85 14.25 -4.75
CA THR A 256 -9.98 13.06 -4.73
C THR A 256 -10.68 11.92 -4.02
N TYR A 257 -10.64 10.71 -4.58
CA TYR A 257 -11.24 9.55 -3.92
C TYR A 257 -10.46 9.16 -2.66
N ARG A 258 -11.19 8.95 -1.56
CA ARG A 258 -10.68 8.65 -0.22
C ARG A 258 -11.36 7.40 0.33
N ALA A 259 -10.77 6.23 0.05
CA ALA A 259 -11.29 4.95 0.50
C ALA A 259 -11.46 4.90 2.03
N ASP A 260 -10.50 5.50 2.76
CA ASP A 260 -10.48 5.55 4.22
C ASP A 260 -11.63 6.34 4.85
N LEU A 261 -12.32 7.20 4.08
CA LEU A 261 -13.46 8.00 4.56
C LEU A 261 -14.82 7.40 4.21
N ASN A 262 -14.88 6.34 3.41
CA ASN A 262 -16.15 5.76 2.96
C ASN A 262 -16.76 4.82 4.01
N THR A 263 -16.02 3.79 4.40
CA THR A 263 -16.39 2.88 5.49
C THR A 263 -15.14 2.30 6.14
N THR A 264 -15.33 1.67 7.30
CA THR A 264 -14.31 0.88 7.95
C THR A 264 -14.50 -0.61 7.69
N ALA A 265 -13.41 -1.36 7.63
CA ALA A 265 -13.42 -2.82 7.50
C ALA A 265 -14.18 -3.48 8.64
N PHE A 266 -14.02 -2.91 9.84
CA PHE A 266 -14.79 -3.22 11.03
C PHE A 266 -15.59 -1.97 11.41
N ALA A 267 -16.92 -2.05 11.38
CA ALA A 267 -17.79 -0.90 11.60
C ALA A 267 -17.45 -0.16 12.90
N GLY A 268 -17.17 1.14 12.80
CA GLY A 268 -16.84 1.98 13.95
C GLY A 268 -15.38 1.94 14.39
N ASN A 269 -14.47 1.29 13.64
CA ASN A 269 -13.04 1.26 13.96
C ASN A 269 -12.47 2.69 14.05
N LEU A 270 -12.15 3.12 15.27
CA LEU A 270 -11.55 4.42 15.56
C LEU A 270 -10.07 4.49 15.16
N ALA A 271 -9.42 3.34 15.06
CA ALA A 271 -8.01 3.22 14.75
C ALA A 271 -7.72 3.11 13.25
N GLN A 272 -8.71 2.82 12.38
CA GLN A 272 -8.44 2.59 10.96
C GLN A 272 -7.75 3.79 10.31
N CYS A 273 -6.66 3.54 9.58
CA CYS A 273 -5.86 4.51 8.85
C CYS A 273 -5.28 5.65 9.70
N LYS A 274 -5.19 5.43 11.01
CA LYS A 274 -4.54 6.35 11.93
C LYS A 274 -3.02 6.14 11.93
N PRO A 275 -2.21 7.18 12.19
CA PRO A 275 -0.77 7.03 12.30
C PRO A 275 -0.39 5.95 13.32
N VAL A 276 0.55 5.10 12.94
CA VAL A 276 1.10 4.03 13.78
C VAL A 276 2.62 4.14 13.78
N ASP A 277 3.21 4.09 14.97
CA ASP A 277 4.66 4.22 15.17
C ASP A 277 5.21 3.10 16.06
N SER A 278 6.38 2.59 15.70
CA SER A 278 7.10 1.54 16.43
C SER A 278 8.59 1.88 16.42
N GLU A 279 9.18 2.04 17.61
CA GLU A 279 10.63 2.21 17.75
C GLU A 279 11.39 0.90 17.49
N ALA A 280 10.74 -0.24 17.76
CA ALA A 280 11.32 -1.55 17.53
C ALA A 280 11.37 -1.88 16.03
N PRO A 281 12.44 -2.55 15.57
CA PRO A 281 12.54 -3.00 14.19
C PRO A 281 11.48 -4.05 13.87
N TRP A 282 11.07 -4.11 12.60
CA TRP A 282 10.08 -5.05 12.09
C TRP A 282 10.67 -5.92 10.98
N VAL A 283 10.00 -7.04 10.72
CA VAL A 283 10.33 -7.91 9.59
C VAL A 283 10.12 -7.15 8.27
N PRO A 284 11.05 -7.22 7.30
CA PRO A 284 10.88 -6.53 6.02
C PRO A 284 9.52 -6.84 5.36
N GLY A 285 8.79 -5.80 4.97
CA GLY A 285 7.43 -5.93 4.40
C GLY A 285 6.29 -6.01 5.42
N ARG A 286 6.59 -6.07 6.73
CA ARG A 286 5.60 -6.20 7.81
C ARG A 286 5.48 -4.91 8.64
N PHE A 287 5.00 -3.86 7.99
CA PHE A 287 5.10 -2.49 8.49
C PHE A 287 4.15 -2.21 9.67
N PRO A 288 4.51 -1.28 10.58
CA PRO A 288 3.61 -0.80 11.64
C PRO A 288 2.25 -0.32 11.12
N VAL A 289 2.22 0.35 9.96
CA VAL A 289 0.97 0.87 9.37
C VAL A 289 0.01 -0.22 8.89
N SER A 290 0.48 -1.46 8.69
CA SER A 290 -0.36 -2.62 8.40
C SER A 290 -1.27 -3.01 9.56
N LEU A 291 -0.96 -2.54 10.78
CA LEU A 291 -1.74 -2.85 11.97
C LEU A 291 -3.21 -2.42 11.84
N ASN A 292 -3.51 -1.37 11.08
CA ASN A 292 -4.82 -0.72 11.06
C ASN A 292 -5.19 -0.16 9.69
N ASP A 293 -4.66 -0.74 8.60
CA ASP A 293 -4.90 -0.22 7.26
C ASP A 293 -6.20 -0.71 6.63
N GLY A 294 -6.98 -1.54 7.34
CA GLY A 294 -8.27 -2.05 6.89
C GLY A 294 -8.15 -3.20 5.89
N ASP A 295 -6.99 -3.86 5.81
CA ASP A 295 -6.71 -4.98 4.91
C ASP A 295 -6.04 -6.15 5.64
N ASN A 296 -6.83 -7.21 5.83
CA ASN A 296 -6.41 -8.42 6.54
C ASN A 296 -5.25 -9.18 5.88
N SER A 297 -4.93 -8.88 4.62
CA SER A 297 -3.84 -9.54 3.88
C SER A 297 -2.48 -8.89 4.13
N THR A 298 -2.44 -7.70 4.75
CA THR A 298 -1.22 -7.10 5.26
C THR A 298 -1.09 -7.37 6.76
N VAL A 299 0.14 -7.41 7.29
CA VAL A 299 0.36 -7.66 8.73
C VAL A 299 1.55 -6.87 9.24
N TRP A 300 1.45 -6.37 10.46
CA TRP A 300 2.60 -5.90 11.22
C TRP A 300 3.29 -7.08 11.93
N GLN A 301 4.63 -7.07 11.97
CA GLN A 301 5.42 -8.09 12.66
C GLN A 301 6.73 -7.51 13.22
N PRO A 302 6.94 -7.52 14.55
CA PRO A 302 8.25 -7.22 15.15
C PRO A 302 9.33 -8.19 14.71
N LEU A 303 10.57 -7.71 14.58
CA LEU A 303 11.72 -8.54 14.23
C LEU A 303 12.13 -9.49 15.36
N SER A 304 11.80 -9.16 16.61
CA SER A 304 12.10 -9.95 17.80
C SER A 304 10.83 -10.51 18.43
N ASN A 305 10.92 -11.67 19.06
CA ASN A 305 9.85 -12.25 19.87
C ASN A 305 9.79 -11.71 21.32
N GLU A 306 10.67 -10.78 21.67
CA GLU A 306 10.58 -10.01 22.92
C GLU A 306 9.38 -9.06 22.92
N THR A 307 9.00 -8.58 24.11
CA THR A 307 7.91 -7.62 24.26
C THR A 307 8.17 -6.37 23.42
N THR A 308 7.31 -6.14 22.44
CA THR A 308 7.39 -4.99 21.53
C THR A 308 6.17 -4.11 21.68
N VAL A 309 6.38 -2.80 21.79
CA VAL A 309 5.31 -1.80 21.92
C VAL A 309 5.16 -1.03 20.61
N ILE A 310 3.92 -0.89 20.16
CA ILE A 310 3.51 -0.06 19.03
C ILE A 310 2.48 0.97 19.49
N THR A 311 2.54 2.19 18.96
CA THR A 311 1.67 3.30 19.34
C THR A 311 0.78 3.70 18.17
N VAL A 312 -0.52 3.81 18.41
CA VAL A 312 -1.52 4.36 17.49
C VAL A 312 -1.92 5.76 17.97
N ASP A 313 -1.75 6.77 17.11
CA ASP A 313 -2.25 8.13 17.35
C ASP A 313 -3.63 8.30 16.70
N LEU A 314 -4.69 8.34 17.51
CA LEU A 314 -6.06 8.50 17.02
C LEU A 314 -6.31 9.89 16.39
N GLY A 315 -5.36 10.82 16.53
CA GLY A 315 -5.38 12.20 16.04
C GLY A 315 -6.02 13.18 17.03
N GLU A 316 -6.95 12.70 17.84
CA GLU A 316 -7.65 13.45 18.89
C GLU A 316 -8.04 12.48 20.03
N GLU A 317 -8.48 13.01 21.17
CA GLU A 317 -8.99 12.16 22.24
C GLU A 317 -10.28 11.46 21.80
N ARG A 318 -10.30 10.13 21.90
CA ARG A 318 -11.47 9.33 21.55
C ARG A 318 -11.86 8.45 22.72
N LYS A 319 -13.18 8.30 22.89
CA LYS A 319 -13.77 7.38 23.85
C LYS A 319 -13.94 6.01 23.20
N PHE A 320 -13.51 4.97 23.89
CA PHE A 320 -13.62 3.57 23.44
C PHE A 320 -13.85 2.65 24.64
N SER A 321 -14.32 1.43 24.39
CA SER A 321 -14.68 0.45 25.43
C SER A 321 -14.29 -0.99 25.09
N SER A 322 -13.77 -1.22 23.89
CA SER A 322 -13.35 -2.52 23.40
C SER A 322 -12.18 -2.41 22.43
N ALA A 323 -11.39 -3.47 22.38
CA ALA A 323 -10.35 -3.67 21.38
C ALA A 323 -10.53 -5.04 20.74
N TYR A 324 -10.48 -5.10 19.42
CA TYR A 324 -10.50 -6.33 18.65
C TYR A 324 -9.20 -6.46 17.86
N PHE A 325 -8.65 -7.66 17.86
CA PHE A 325 -7.45 -8.02 17.13
C PHE A 325 -7.79 -9.14 16.16
N LEU A 326 -7.48 -8.93 14.89
CA LEU A 326 -7.31 -10.00 13.93
C LEU A 326 -5.82 -10.34 13.87
N TRP A 327 -5.49 -11.58 14.17
CA TRP A 327 -4.10 -12.02 14.15
C TRP A 327 -3.71 -12.46 12.75
N GLY A 328 -2.42 -12.32 12.42
CA GLY A 328 -1.87 -12.96 11.24
C GLY A 328 -1.66 -14.46 11.45
N THR A 329 -0.99 -15.10 10.49
CA THR A 329 -0.73 -16.55 10.54
C THR A 329 0.13 -17.00 11.72
N GLN A 330 0.81 -16.06 12.39
CA GLN A 330 1.64 -16.30 13.58
C GLN A 330 1.21 -15.38 14.73
N PRO A 331 0.16 -15.71 15.51
CA PRO A 331 -0.27 -14.86 16.62
C PRO A 331 0.82 -14.71 17.70
N PRO A 332 0.84 -13.60 18.45
CA PRO A 332 1.69 -13.48 19.63
C PRO A 332 1.21 -14.40 20.76
N LYS A 333 2.01 -14.60 21.81
CA LYS A 333 1.59 -15.38 22.99
C LYS A 333 0.76 -14.54 23.95
N THR A 334 1.10 -13.25 24.09
CA THR A 334 0.38 -12.33 24.95
C THR A 334 0.17 -10.98 24.26
N VAL A 335 -0.88 -10.28 24.69
CA VAL A 335 -1.16 -8.90 24.28
C VAL A 335 -1.50 -8.05 25.51
N SER A 336 -1.06 -6.80 25.49
CA SER A 336 -1.42 -5.75 26.44
C SER A 336 -1.93 -4.52 25.69
N LEU A 337 -2.86 -3.81 26.31
CA LEU A 337 -3.40 -2.55 25.79
C LEU A 337 -3.16 -1.44 26.82
N GLY A 338 -2.55 -0.36 26.38
CA GLY A 338 -2.23 0.80 27.18
C GLY A 338 -2.82 2.08 26.61
N VAL A 339 -3.07 3.05 27.50
CA VAL A 339 -3.38 4.44 27.14
C VAL A 339 -2.29 5.34 27.66
N VAL A 340 -1.95 6.37 26.89
CA VAL A 340 -0.95 7.34 27.32
C VAL A 340 -1.66 8.57 27.88
N GLY A 341 -1.47 8.82 29.17
CA GLY A 341 -1.99 10.00 29.86
C GLY A 341 -0.88 11.01 30.17
N VAL A 342 -1.25 12.30 30.29
CA VAL A 342 -0.39 13.32 30.89
C VAL A 342 -0.60 13.27 32.41
N SER A 343 0.39 12.82 33.19
CA SER A 343 0.33 12.99 34.64
C SER A 343 0.85 14.38 35.01
N ALA A 344 -0.04 15.27 35.47
CA ALA A 344 0.34 16.57 35.98
C ALA A 344 0.87 16.44 37.41
N SER A 345 2.19 16.33 37.57
CA SER A 345 2.85 16.39 38.88
C SER A 345 3.95 17.47 38.87
N ASN A 346 3.68 18.59 39.55
CA ASN A 346 4.58 19.69 39.96
C ASN A 346 6.00 19.72 39.36
N VAL A 347 6.21 20.52 38.30
CA VAL A 347 7.52 20.71 37.69
C VAL A 347 8.13 22.05 38.11
N THR A 348 9.23 21.98 38.84
CA THR A 348 10.13 23.08 39.17
C THR A 348 11.07 23.33 37.98
N ILE A 349 11.16 24.58 37.54
CA ILE A 349 11.93 24.98 36.36
C ILE A 349 13.43 24.88 36.66
N VAL A 350 14.14 23.99 35.97
CA VAL A 350 15.61 24.02 35.89
C VAL A 350 16.01 23.79 34.45
N SER A 351 16.58 24.83 33.84
CA SER A 351 17.03 24.88 32.45
C SER A 351 18.38 24.18 32.29
N ASN A 352 18.46 23.15 31.42
CA ASN A 352 19.62 22.84 30.56
C ASN A 352 19.34 21.58 29.72
N ALA A 353 19.35 21.70 28.38
CA ALA A 353 19.51 20.55 27.48
C ALA A 353 20.27 20.95 26.20
N THR A 354 21.40 20.29 26.00
CA THR A 354 22.16 20.15 24.75
C THR A 354 21.50 19.11 23.86
N TYR A 355 21.37 19.41 22.56
CA TYR A 355 20.88 18.48 21.54
C TYR A 355 21.78 17.23 21.44
N ILE A 356 21.18 16.05 21.57
CA ILE A 356 21.79 14.79 21.13
C ILE A 356 21.27 14.53 19.72
N ASN A 357 22.13 14.81 18.74
CA ASN A 357 21.99 14.25 17.40
C ASN A 357 21.90 12.73 17.52
N SER A 358 20.98 12.11 16.77
CA SER A 358 21.08 10.69 16.47
C SER A 358 22.48 10.43 15.89
N THR A 359 23.30 9.74 16.66
CA THR A 359 24.52 9.12 16.17
C THR A 359 24.11 8.06 15.16
N PHE A 360 24.07 8.45 13.88
CA PHE A 360 24.54 7.56 12.84
C PHE A 360 25.95 7.13 13.25
N SER A 361 26.16 5.82 13.38
CA SER A 361 27.48 5.26 13.58
C SER A 361 28.39 5.71 12.43
N ASN A 362 29.19 6.74 12.68
CA ASN A 362 30.33 7.11 11.86
C ASN A 362 31.31 5.94 11.89
N SER A 363 31.21 5.02 10.93
CA SER A 363 32.42 4.33 10.49
C SER A 363 33.30 5.38 9.79
N THR A 364 34.50 5.53 10.32
CA THR A 364 35.55 6.41 9.83
C THR A 364 35.78 6.17 8.33
N ILE A 365 35.21 7.01 7.47
CA ILE A 365 35.63 7.10 6.07
C ILE A 365 36.84 8.01 6.06
N SER A 366 38.01 7.40 5.87
CA SER A 366 39.26 8.08 5.58
C SER A 366 39.06 9.01 4.39
N ASN A 367 39.26 10.31 4.60
CA ASN A 367 39.26 11.33 3.57
C ASN A 367 40.19 10.93 2.41
N SER A 368 39.62 10.67 1.24
CA SER A 368 40.29 10.91 -0.03
C SER A 368 39.39 11.80 -0.90
N THR A 369 39.95 12.95 -1.25
CA THR A 369 39.41 14.00 -2.11
C THR A 369 38.82 13.45 -3.40
N ILE A 370 37.51 13.63 -3.61
CA ILE A 370 36.91 13.60 -4.95
C ILE A 370 36.13 14.90 -5.16
N SER A 371 36.54 15.60 -6.20
CA SER A 371 36.13 16.93 -6.61
C SER A 371 34.71 16.97 -7.18
N ASN A 372 34.00 18.06 -6.85
CA ASN A 372 32.80 18.63 -7.47
C ASN A 372 32.13 17.86 -8.62
N SER A 373 30.96 17.30 -8.34
CA SER A 373 29.85 17.27 -9.30
C SER A 373 28.53 17.51 -8.57
N THR A 374 27.68 18.32 -9.21
CA THR A 374 26.47 18.96 -8.69
C THR A 374 25.43 17.98 -8.14
N SER A 375 25.25 17.97 -6.82
CA SER A 375 24.17 17.27 -6.13
C SER A 375 22.89 18.10 -6.14
N PHE A 376 21.78 17.44 -6.47
CA PHE A 376 20.42 17.93 -6.31
C PHE A 376 20.16 18.29 -4.85
N ASN A 377 20.05 19.59 -4.54
CA ASN A 377 19.47 20.07 -3.30
C ASN A 377 17.96 20.01 -3.42
N SER A 378 17.32 19.02 -2.78
CA SER A 378 15.92 19.15 -2.37
C SER A 378 15.87 20.16 -1.22
N THR A 379 15.44 21.38 -1.51
CA THR A 379 15.06 22.35 -0.49
C THR A 379 13.83 21.84 0.24
N VAL A 380 14.05 21.18 1.39
CA VAL A 380 13.04 20.99 2.42
C VAL A 380 12.77 22.38 3.00
N SER A 381 11.54 22.86 2.82
CA SER A 381 11.06 24.12 3.35
C SER A 381 11.12 24.09 4.88
N ASN A 382 12.11 24.74 5.47
CA ASN A 382 12.16 24.99 6.91
C ASN A 382 11.05 25.97 7.29
N SER A 383 9.94 25.45 7.84
CA SER A 383 9.06 26.25 8.68
C SER A 383 9.68 26.35 10.07
N THR A 384 10.28 27.49 10.39
CA THR A 384 10.65 27.83 11.77
C THR A 384 9.39 28.09 12.57
N SER A 385 8.85 27.06 13.20
CA SER A 385 7.93 27.20 14.32
C SER A 385 8.74 27.24 15.61
N SER A 386 8.85 28.44 16.18
CA SER A 386 9.26 28.64 17.56
C SER A 386 8.28 27.90 18.47
N ASN A 387 8.71 26.88 19.21
CA ASN A 387 7.89 26.33 20.30
C ASN A 387 8.75 25.81 21.45
N SER A 388 8.34 26.25 22.64
CA SER A 388 8.81 25.90 23.97
C SER A 388 8.67 24.41 24.27
N THR A 389 9.70 23.81 24.84
CA THR A 389 9.71 22.42 25.32
C THR A 389 8.89 22.26 26.60
N LEU A 390 7.71 21.66 26.47
CA LEU A 390 6.95 21.04 27.57
C LEU A 390 7.50 19.63 27.78
N ASN A 391 8.21 19.40 28.87
CA ASN A 391 8.68 18.06 29.24
C ASN A 391 7.60 17.38 30.11
N THR A 392 6.53 16.92 29.46
CA THR A 392 5.55 16.02 30.09
C THR A 392 6.05 14.60 29.93
N SER A 393 6.39 13.91 31.03
CA SER A 393 6.63 12.46 30.95
C SER A 393 5.31 11.77 30.64
N LEU A 394 5.15 11.36 29.39
CA LEU A 394 4.05 10.53 28.96
C LEU A 394 4.20 9.17 29.64
N THR A 395 3.29 8.84 30.56
CA THR A 395 3.28 7.55 31.25
C THR A 395 2.17 6.69 30.68
N THR A 396 2.54 5.51 30.19
CA THR A 396 1.58 4.51 29.73
C THR A 396 0.89 3.87 30.92
N GLN A 397 -0.44 3.96 30.95
CA GLN A 397 -1.28 3.16 31.82
C GLN A 397 -1.73 1.92 31.04
N TRP A 398 -1.22 0.74 31.42
CA TRP A 398 -1.69 -0.53 30.89
C TRP A 398 -3.07 -0.86 31.47
N ILE A 399 -4.11 -0.71 30.64
CA ILE A 399 -5.51 -0.97 31.01
C ILE A 399 -5.88 -2.43 30.82
N VAL A 400 -5.07 -3.15 30.02
CA VAL A 400 -5.07 -4.60 29.85
C VAL A 400 -3.62 -5.04 29.85
N SER A 401 -3.27 -6.07 30.61
CA SER A 401 -1.89 -6.52 30.76
C SER A 401 -1.76 -8.03 30.61
N ASN A 402 -0.88 -8.45 29.72
CA ASN A 402 -0.43 -9.82 29.51
C ASN A 402 -1.58 -10.83 29.36
N VAL A 403 -2.61 -10.46 28.59
CA VAL A 403 -3.69 -11.38 28.25
C VAL A 403 -3.14 -12.44 27.30
N ALA A 404 -3.33 -13.71 27.64
CA ALA A 404 -2.94 -14.82 26.78
C ALA A 404 -3.78 -14.81 25.49
N VAL A 405 -3.11 -14.92 24.35
CA VAL A 405 -3.75 -15.00 23.04
C VAL A 405 -4.02 -16.46 22.74
N ASN A 406 -5.30 -16.83 22.66
CA ASN A 406 -5.70 -18.18 22.31
C ASN A 406 -5.91 -18.30 20.80
N ILE A 407 -5.43 -19.40 20.23
CA ILE A 407 -5.65 -19.74 18.82
C ILE A 407 -7.11 -20.19 18.65
N SER A 408 -8.00 -19.27 18.24
CA SER A 408 -9.45 -19.53 18.10
C SER A 408 -9.82 -20.37 16.88
N SER A 409 -9.01 -20.30 15.81
CA SER A 409 -9.18 -21.06 14.57
C SER A 409 -7.85 -21.71 14.17
N PRO A 410 -7.41 -22.79 14.86
CA PRO A 410 -6.14 -23.43 14.56
C PRO A 410 -6.17 -24.03 13.16
N PHE A 411 -5.35 -23.48 12.25
CA PHE A 411 -5.21 -24.05 10.92
C PHE A 411 -4.50 -25.41 11.01
N ASN A 412 -5.18 -26.47 10.58
CA ASN A 412 -4.65 -27.83 10.62
C ASN A 412 -4.42 -28.37 9.20
N VAL A 413 -3.15 -28.38 8.78
CA VAL A 413 -2.68 -28.91 7.49
C VAL A 413 -3.04 -30.39 7.26
N LYS A 414 -3.30 -31.17 8.32
CA LYS A 414 -3.63 -32.62 8.20
C LYS A 414 -5.11 -32.88 7.93
N THR A 415 -5.99 -31.94 8.28
CA THR A 415 -7.43 -32.02 7.98
C THR A 415 -7.80 -31.22 6.74
N PHE A 416 -6.85 -30.46 6.19
CA PHE A 416 -7.00 -29.71 4.96
C PHE A 416 -7.12 -30.69 3.78
N ASN A 417 -8.26 -30.65 3.09
CA ASN A 417 -8.41 -31.35 1.81
C ASN A 417 -7.71 -30.51 0.74
N ALA A 418 -6.58 -31.00 0.24
CA ALA A 418 -5.80 -30.39 -0.85
C ALA A 418 -6.54 -30.31 -2.20
N SER A 419 -7.86 -30.49 -2.24
CA SER A 419 -8.70 -30.29 -3.42
C SER A 419 -9.50 -28.98 -3.36
N ASN A 420 -9.52 -28.27 -2.22
CA ASN A 420 -10.32 -27.07 -2.01
C ASN A 420 -9.45 -25.87 -1.61
N ILE A 421 -9.68 -24.72 -2.25
CA ILE A 421 -9.11 -23.44 -1.83
C ILE A 421 -9.83 -23.00 -0.55
N VAL A 422 -9.06 -22.63 0.48
CA VAL A 422 -9.57 -22.17 1.79
C VAL A 422 -8.90 -20.87 2.15
N PHE A 423 -9.67 -19.87 2.59
CA PHE A 423 -9.16 -18.68 3.25
C PHE A 423 -8.90 -19.03 4.72
N PRO A 424 -7.65 -19.02 5.20
CA PRO A 424 -7.37 -19.24 6.60
C PRO A 424 -7.78 -17.99 7.40
N TYR A 425 -9.04 -17.92 7.82
CA TYR A 425 -9.47 -16.92 8.80
C TYR A 425 -8.84 -17.26 10.15
N GLY A 426 -7.72 -16.59 10.45
CA GLY A 426 -6.71 -17.13 11.34
C GLY A 426 -6.59 -16.41 12.67
N ASN A 427 -7.52 -16.69 13.57
CA ASN A 427 -7.50 -16.27 14.97
C ASN A 427 -7.82 -14.79 15.21
N ASP A 428 -8.63 -14.58 16.23
CA ASP A 428 -9.04 -13.27 16.67
C ASP A 428 -9.15 -13.20 18.19
N SER A 429 -9.18 -11.98 18.71
CA SER A 429 -9.38 -11.74 20.14
C SER A 429 -10.15 -10.45 20.34
N LEU A 430 -11.29 -10.56 21.01
CA LEU A 430 -12.06 -9.42 21.50
C LEU A 430 -11.78 -9.20 22.98
N ILE A 431 -11.28 -8.01 23.31
CA ILE A 431 -11.01 -7.58 24.69
C ILE A 431 -12.03 -6.50 25.06
N ALA A 432 -13.02 -6.88 25.88
CA ALA A 432 -13.96 -5.96 26.49
C ALA A 432 -13.32 -5.30 27.71
N LEU A 433 -13.26 -3.97 27.75
CA LEU A 433 -12.49 -3.22 28.76
C LEU A 433 -13.23 -3.01 30.09
N GLY A 434 -14.47 -3.48 30.21
CA GLY A 434 -15.32 -3.35 31.40
C GLY A 434 -15.80 -1.93 31.72
N GLN A 435 -15.14 -0.90 31.18
CA GLN A 435 -15.48 0.51 31.26
C GLN A 435 -14.99 1.23 29.99
N SER A 436 -15.44 2.48 29.79
CA SER A 436 -14.89 3.31 28.70
C SER A 436 -13.63 4.05 29.13
N TYR A 437 -12.66 4.11 28.24
CA TYR A 437 -11.46 4.92 28.36
C TYR A 437 -11.51 6.07 27.37
N THR A 438 -10.77 7.15 27.64
CA THR A 438 -10.59 8.27 26.72
C THR A 438 -9.10 8.55 26.60
N SER A 439 -8.59 8.49 25.37
CA SER A 439 -7.18 8.75 25.08
C SER A 439 -7.02 9.15 23.62
N ARG A 440 -5.98 9.92 23.31
CA ARG A 440 -5.51 10.15 21.93
C ARG A 440 -4.55 9.06 21.48
N TYR A 441 -3.66 8.62 22.38
CA TYR A 441 -2.63 7.63 22.08
C TYR A 441 -2.99 6.30 22.73
N VAL A 442 -2.96 5.24 21.94
CA VAL A 442 -3.18 3.87 22.38
C VAL A 442 -1.93 3.08 22.09
N GLN A 443 -1.44 2.34 23.07
CA GLN A 443 -0.28 1.47 22.94
C GLN A 443 -0.70 0.01 22.99
N ILE A 444 -0.11 -0.79 22.13
CA ILE A 444 -0.29 -2.23 22.11
C ILE A 444 1.09 -2.83 22.38
N ALA A 445 1.19 -3.69 23.38
CA ALA A 445 2.36 -4.54 23.54
C ALA A 445 2.02 -5.97 23.16
N ILE A 446 2.87 -6.60 22.36
CA ILE A 446 2.80 -8.04 22.11
C ILE A 446 4.11 -8.71 22.49
N GLU A 447 4.03 -9.95 22.97
CA GLU A 447 5.20 -10.75 23.34
C GLU A 447 5.06 -12.18 22.84
N GLY A 448 6.18 -12.74 22.38
CA GLY A 448 6.29 -14.07 21.84
C GLY A 448 5.65 -14.23 20.46
N SER A 449 5.82 -15.43 19.92
CA SER A 449 5.10 -15.94 18.75
C SER A 449 4.81 -17.42 18.98
N TYR A 450 3.73 -17.93 18.40
CA TYR A 450 3.47 -19.37 18.33
C TYR A 450 4.34 -20.08 17.28
N ASP A 451 5.07 -19.33 16.46
CA ASP A 451 6.11 -19.86 15.58
C ASP A 451 7.46 -20.11 16.29
N SER A 452 8.35 -20.81 15.60
CA SER A 452 9.73 -21.06 16.03
C SER A 452 10.76 -20.26 15.21
N SER A 453 10.34 -19.19 14.53
CA SER A 453 11.21 -18.40 13.64
C SER A 453 12.12 -17.44 14.41
N GLY A 454 11.73 -17.07 15.64
CA GLY A 454 12.41 -16.06 16.45
C GLY A 454 11.86 -14.65 16.26
N ASN A 455 11.01 -14.42 15.25
CA ASN A 455 10.30 -13.16 15.05
C ASN A 455 9.12 -13.01 16.02
N GLY A 456 8.63 -11.78 16.17
CA GLY A 456 7.44 -11.48 16.96
C GLY A 456 6.15 -11.98 16.32
N GLY A 457 5.08 -11.99 17.11
CA GLY A 457 3.74 -12.28 16.61
C GLY A 457 3.24 -11.26 15.59
N THR A 458 2.24 -11.66 14.82
CA THR A 458 1.68 -10.91 13.69
C THR A 458 0.30 -10.38 14.03
N ILE A 459 0.05 -9.11 13.71
CA ILE A 459 -1.27 -8.49 13.80
C ILE A 459 -1.68 -8.09 12.39
N ALA A 460 -2.82 -8.61 11.94
CA ALA A 460 -3.38 -8.30 10.63
C ALA A 460 -4.30 -7.08 10.69
N GLU A 461 -5.10 -6.94 11.76
CA GLU A 461 -5.89 -5.72 11.97
C GLU A 461 -6.10 -5.49 13.47
N PHE A 462 -6.01 -4.23 13.87
CA PHE A 462 -6.38 -3.71 15.18
C PHE A 462 -7.58 -2.78 15.04
N VAL A 463 -8.61 -3.08 15.82
CA VAL A 463 -9.87 -2.36 15.85
C VAL A 463 -10.09 -1.82 17.25
N LEU A 464 -10.41 -0.53 17.32
CA LEU A 464 -10.75 0.15 18.57
C LEU A 464 -12.18 0.69 18.49
N SER A 465 -13.03 0.38 19.47
CA SER A 465 -14.46 0.76 19.48
C SER A 465 -14.99 1.12 20.86
#